data_AF-A0A964C0A8-F1
#
_entry.id   AF-A0A964C0A8-F1
#
_cell.length_a   1.000
_cell.length_b   1.000
_cell.length_c   1.000
_cell.angle_alpha   90.00
_cell.angle_beta   90.00
_cell.angle_gamma   90.00
#
_symmetry.space_group_name_H-M   'P 1'
#
loop_
_entity.id
_entity.type
_entity.pdbx_description
1 polymer ?
#
loop_
_entity_poly.entity_id
_entity_poly.type
_entity_poly.pdbx_seq_one_letter_code
_entity_poly.pdbx_strand_id
1 'polypeptide(L)'
;MTEDIQPLASLEFIPYIDSEGKLPEFVQGKIGVYAIFDSEKVLQFVGYSRDTYLSLKQHLVRQPEHCYWLKVQTIDKPSRTILESIRASWIAENGSQPQGNGADATKWNDPIDTKTVMTSQEVANYEGIVADELAKDKLLKNVARRVENEILALLKSRGVTEEIRFNPKLKTSGLLDLK
;
A
#
# COMPACT_ATOMS: atom_id res chain seq x y z
N MET A 1 25.27 0.55 21.16
CA MET A 1 25.18 -0.37 20.00
C MET A 1 24.25 0.31 19.01
N THR A 2 24.83 0.92 17.99
CA THR A 2 24.11 1.38 16.79
C THR A 2 23.58 0.13 16.11
N GLU A 3 22.28 0.05 15.85
CA GLU A 3 21.78 -1.00 14.97
C GLU A 3 22.44 -0.84 13.60
N ASP A 4 23.01 -1.92 13.09
CA ASP A 4 23.80 -1.89 11.87
C ASP A 4 22.88 -1.90 10.65
N ILE A 5 23.21 -1.11 9.63
CA ILE A 5 22.43 -1.03 8.39
C ILE A 5 22.68 -2.32 7.62
N GLN A 6 21.68 -3.23 7.59
CA GLN A 6 21.81 -4.46 6.82
C GLN A 6 21.65 -4.16 5.33
N PRO A 7 22.54 -4.65 4.45
CA PRO A 7 22.35 -4.57 3.01
C PRO A 7 21.03 -5.23 2.59
N LEU A 8 20.34 -4.68 1.61
CA LEU A 8 19.10 -5.26 1.10
C LEU A 8 19.33 -6.68 0.58
N ALA A 9 20.47 -6.92 -0.09
CA ALA A 9 20.85 -8.21 -0.65
C ALA A 9 21.06 -9.31 0.41
N SER A 10 21.45 -8.96 1.65
CA SER A 10 21.69 -9.96 2.70
C SER A 10 20.40 -10.46 3.36
N LEU A 11 19.30 -9.72 3.23
CA LEU A 11 18.00 -10.11 3.79
C LEU A 11 17.31 -11.19 2.94
N GLU A 12 16.60 -12.09 3.60
CA GLU A 12 15.82 -13.12 2.94
C GLU A 12 14.53 -12.56 2.33
N PHE A 13 14.11 -13.13 1.20
CA PHE A 13 12.80 -12.85 0.63
C PHE A 13 11.72 -13.60 1.39
N ILE A 14 10.71 -12.86 1.82
CA ILE A 14 9.54 -13.38 2.52
C ILE A 14 8.34 -13.22 1.57
N PRO A 15 7.48 -14.24 1.42
CA PRO A 15 6.22 -14.07 0.71
C PRO A 15 5.41 -12.92 1.32
N TYR A 16 4.86 -12.04 0.49
CA TYR A 16 4.05 -10.93 0.97
C TYR A 16 2.75 -11.41 1.62
N ILE A 17 2.22 -12.51 1.11
CA ILE A 17 1.15 -13.31 1.69
C ILE A 17 1.61 -14.75 1.78
N ASP A 18 1.34 -15.41 2.90
CA ASP A 18 1.71 -16.81 3.12
C ASP A 18 0.72 -17.80 2.46
N SER A 19 0.92 -19.09 2.70
CA SER A 19 0.04 -20.14 2.17
C SER A 19 -1.40 -20.10 2.71
N GLU A 20 -1.63 -19.40 3.82
CA GLU A 20 -2.95 -19.20 4.42
C GLU A 20 -3.59 -17.88 3.93
N GLY A 21 -2.89 -17.11 3.09
CA GLY A 21 -3.37 -15.84 2.56
C GLY A 21 -3.23 -14.67 3.54
N LYS A 22 -2.31 -14.79 4.52
CA LYS A 22 -2.10 -13.84 5.61
C LYS A 22 -0.83 -13.03 5.41
N LEU A 23 -0.82 -11.81 5.93
CA LEU A 23 0.38 -10.97 6.00
C LEU A 23 1.35 -11.52 7.05
N PRO A 24 2.67 -11.25 6.95
CA PRO A 24 3.64 -11.79 7.90
C PRO A 24 3.41 -11.25 9.33
N GLU A 25 2.83 -12.08 10.22
CA GLU A 25 2.42 -11.65 11.55
C GLU A 25 3.59 -11.21 12.45
N PHE A 26 4.81 -11.70 12.20
CA PHE A 26 5.99 -11.36 13.01
C PHE A 26 6.35 -9.85 12.94
N VAL A 27 5.86 -9.12 11.94
CA VAL A 27 6.05 -7.66 11.83
C VAL A 27 4.94 -6.84 12.49
N GLN A 28 3.96 -7.49 13.13
CA GLN A 28 2.84 -6.82 13.79
C GLN A 28 3.31 -5.97 14.98
N GLY A 29 2.96 -4.68 14.96
CA GLY A 29 3.39 -3.72 15.97
C GLY A 29 4.90 -3.45 15.98
N LYS A 30 5.65 -3.92 14.96
CA LYS A 30 7.09 -3.70 14.84
C LYS A 30 7.38 -2.44 14.04
N ILE A 31 8.33 -1.67 14.55
CA ILE A 31 8.91 -0.52 13.86
C ILE A 31 10.02 -1.07 12.95
N GLY A 32 10.11 -0.57 11.72
CA GLY A 32 11.12 -1.09 10.80
C GLY A 32 11.11 -0.45 9.42
N VAL A 33 12.08 -0.88 8.61
CA VAL A 33 12.19 -0.57 7.18
C VAL A 33 11.87 -1.82 6.39
N TYR A 34 11.12 -1.66 5.31
CA TYR A 34 10.67 -2.74 4.46
C TYR A 34 10.78 -2.38 2.98
N ALA A 35 11.04 -3.40 2.17
CA ALA A 35 11.13 -3.33 0.72
C ALA A 35 10.12 -4.31 0.11
N ILE A 36 9.32 -3.82 -0.82
CA ILE A 36 8.25 -4.55 -1.50
C ILE A 36 8.67 -4.82 -2.93
N PHE A 37 8.48 -6.06 -3.37
CA PHE A 37 8.85 -6.53 -4.70
C PHE A 37 7.67 -7.21 -5.38
N ASP A 38 7.66 -7.12 -6.72
CA ASP A 38 6.67 -7.81 -7.56
C ASP A 38 6.98 -9.30 -7.73
N SER A 39 6.18 -10.01 -8.53
CA SER A 39 6.33 -11.46 -8.75
C SER A 39 7.71 -11.87 -9.26
N GLU A 40 8.40 -11.00 -9.98
CA GLU A 40 9.72 -11.23 -10.57
C GLU A 40 10.87 -10.80 -9.63
N LYS A 41 10.55 -10.40 -8.40
CA LYS A 41 11.47 -9.87 -7.39
C LYS A 41 12.15 -8.56 -7.84
N VAL A 42 11.47 -7.76 -8.67
CA VAL A 42 11.89 -6.39 -8.97
C VAL A 42 11.42 -5.46 -7.85
N LEU A 43 12.30 -4.59 -7.37
CA LEU A 43 12.01 -3.69 -6.26
C LEU A 43 11.00 -2.61 -6.69
N GLN A 44 9.85 -2.56 -6.01
CA GLN A 44 8.75 -1.65 -6.33
C GLN A 44 8.67 -0.47 -5.36
N PHE A 45 8.99 -0.71 -4.09
CA PHE A 45 8.89 0.30 -3.04
C PHE A 45 9.79 -0.01 -1.84
N VAL A 46 10.37 1.02 -1.24
CA VAL A 46 11.02 0.98 0.08
C VAL A 46 10.38 2.02 1.01
N GLY A 47 9.90 1.56 2.16
CA GLY A 47 9.29 2.40 3.18
C GLY A 47 9.74 2.05 4.57
N TYR A 48 9.36 2.87 5.53
CA TYR A 48 9.51 2.58 6.95
C TYR A 48 8.25 2.96 7.70
N SER A 49 7.98 2.29 8.82
CA SER A 49 6.78 2.53 9.61
C SER A 49 7.01 2.26 11.09
N ARG A 50 6.16 2.87 11.92
CA ARG A 50 6.02 2.52 13.34
C ARG A 50 5.14 1.29 13.56
N ASP A 51 4.35 0.92 12.55
CA ASP A 51 3.62 -0.34 12.50
C ASP A 51 3.77 -0.89 11.08
N THR A 52 4.76 -1.77 10.92
CA THR A 52 5.12 -2.34 9.62
C THR A 52 3.96 -3.16 9.06
N TYR A 53 3.28 -3.96 9.89
CA TYR A 53 2.13 -4.76 9.47
C TYR A 53 0.99 -3.89 8.92
N LEU A 54 0.64 -2.80 9.62
CA LEU A 54 -0.40 -1.88 9.14
C LEU A 54 -0.03 -1.26 7.77
N SER A 55 1.22 -0.81 7.61
CA SER A 55 1.67 -0.25 6.34
C SER A 55 1.67 -1.28 5.22
N LEU A 56 2.08 -2.52 5.48
CA LEU A 56 2.01 -3.59 4.48
C LEU A 56 0.55 -3.89 4.09
N LYS A 57 -0.38 -3.86 5.04
CA LYS A 57 -1.82 -4.00 4.74
C LYS A 57 -2.33 -2.87 3.86
N GLN A 58 -1.90 -1.63 4.10
CA GLN A 58 -2.25 -0.47 3.25
C GLN A 58 -1.69 -0.62 1.83
N HIS A 59 -0.41 -0.99 1.69
CA HIS A 59 0.20 -1.21 0.38
C HIS A 59 -0.50 -2.33 -0.39
N LEU A 60 -0.93 -3.40 0.30
CA LEU A 60 -1.62 -4.51 -0.32
C LEU A 60 -2.93 -4.10 -1.02
N VAL A 61 -3.71 -3.20 -0.40
CA VAL A 61 -4.96 -2.73 -1.01
C VAL A 61 -4.74 -1.66 -2.06
N ARG A 62 -3.64 -0.90 -1.97
CA ARG A 62 -3.32 0.18 -2.91
C ARG A 62 -2.66 -0.35 -4.17
N GLN A 63 -1.74 -1.30 -4.05
CA GLN A 63 -0.92 -1.83 -5.13
C GLN A 63 -0.88 -3.38 -5.08
N PRO A 64 -2.05 -4.05 -5.15
CA PRO A 64 -2.15 -5.51 -5.03
C PRO A 64 -1.35 -6.26 -6.09
N GLU A 65 -1.12 -5.67 -7.27
CA GLU A 65 -0.35 -6.28 -8.36
C GLU A 65 1.17 -6.14 -8.20
N HIS A 66 1.65 -5.45 -7.16
CA HIS A 66 3.07 -5.23 -6.91
C HIS A 66 3.54 -5.78 -5.57
N CYS A 67 2.65 -6.37 -4.78
CA CYS A 67 2.92 -6.90 -3.44
C CYS A 67 3.07 -8.43 -3.46
N TYR A 68 4.25 -8.95 -3.81
CA TYR A 68 4.52 -10.41 -3.89
C TYR A 68 5.63 -10.88 -2.96
N TRP A 69 6.71 -10.11 -2.83
CA TRP A 69 7.77 -10.41 -1.88
C TRP A 69 8.09 -9.20 -1.00
N LEU A 70 8.64 -9.51 0.17
CA LEU A 70 9.01 -8.58 1.21
C LEU A 70 10.44 -8.86 1.64
N LYS A 71 11.20 -7.81 1.89
CA LYS A 71 12.37 -7.82 2.77
C LYS A 71 12.14 -6.82 3.89
N VAL A 72 12.51 -7.14 5.12
CA VAL A 72 12.23 -6.29 6.28
C VAL A 72 13.38 -6.31 7.28
N GLN A 73 13.68 -5.15 7.86
CA GLN A 73 14.55 -4.98 9.02
C GLN A 73 13.73 -4.28 10.12
N THR A 74 13.43 -5.01 11.18
CA THR A 74 12.79 -4.45 12.39
C THR A 74 13.84 -3.76 13.26
N ILE A 75 13.44 -2.68 13.93
CA ILE A 75 14.31 -1.80 14.70
C ILE A 75 13.76 -1.65 16.13
N ASP A 76 14.57 -1.97 17.13
CA ASP A 76 14.20 -1.88 18.54
C ASP A 76 14.37 -0.45 19.06
N LYS A 77 15.38 0.29 18.56
CA LYS A 77 15.66 1.67 18.98
C LYS A 77 15.56 2.63 17.79
N PRO A 78 14.33 2.93 17.33
CA PRO A 78 14.14 3.72 16.14
C PRO A 78 14.48 5.19 16.36
N SER A 79 15.19 5.74 15.39
CA SER A 79 15.25 7.17 15.15
C SER A 79 14.82 7.43 13.71
N ARG A 80 14.33 8.63 13.43
CA ARG A 80 14.03 9.01 12.05
C ARG A 80 15.27 8.88 11.15
N THR A 81 16.42 9.30 11.66
CA THR A 81 17.70 9.24 10.96
C THR A 81 18.09 7.81 10.56
N ILE A 82 17.98 6.82 11.45
CA ILE A 82 18.35 5.44 11.11
C ILE A 82 17.38 4.85 10.08
N LEU A 83 16.07 5.09 10.23
CA LEU A 83 15.04 4.60 9.29
C LEU A 83 15.22 5.19 7.89
N GLU A 84 15.48 6.50 7.80
CA GLU A 84 15.76 7.18 6.53
C GLU A 84 17.08 6.70 5.91
N SER A 85 18.11 6.45 6.72
CA SER A 85 19.41 5.96 6.25
C SER A 85 19.32 4.57 5.65
N ILE A 86 18.63 3.62 6.31
CA ILE A 86 18.42 2.26 5.78
C ILE A 86 17.61 2.34 4.48
N ARG A 87 16.51 3.11 4.46
CA ARG A 87 15.70 3.31 3.24
C ARG A 87 16.53 3.85 2.08
N ALA A 88 17.33 4.89 2.32
CA ALA A 88 18.18 5.48 1.29
C ALA A 88 19.25 4.50 0.81
N SER A 89 19.87 3.73 1.72
CA SER A 89 20.84 2.69 1.38
C SER A 89 20.24 1.62 0.48
N TRP A 90 19.03 1.12 0.78
CA TRP A 90 18.37 0.10 -0.02
C TRP A 90 17.95 0.59 -1.41
N ILE A 91 17.49 1.85 -1.52
CA ILE A 91 17.19 2.46 -2.82
C ILE A 91 18.48 2.63 -3.65
N ALA A 92 19.57 3.07 -3.03
CA ALA A 92 20.86 3.22 -3.71
C ALA A 92 21.44 1.87 -4.16
N GLU A 93 21.35 0.84 -3.31
CA GLU A 93 21.79 -0.53 -3.59
C GLU A 93 21.05 -1.15 -4.78
N ASN A 94 19.78 -0.81 -4.98
CA ASN A 94 18.99 -1.23 -6.14
C ASN A 94 19.51 -0.65 -7.47
N GLY A 95 20.37 0.38 -7.43
CA GLY A 95 20.95 1.03 -8.61
C GLY A 95 20.00 1.97 -9.37
N SER A 96 18.70 1.91 -9.08
CA SER A 96 17.70 2.85 -9.60
C SER A 96 16.59 3.08 -8.58
N GLN A 97 15.96 4.26 -8.65
CA GLN A 97 14.83 4.59 -7.78
C GLN A 97 13.61 3.75 -8.19
N PRO A 98 13.01 2.98 -7.28
CA PRO A 98 11.76 2.26 -7.57
C PRO A 98 10.64 3.21 -7.94
N GLN A 99 9.74 2.80 -8.83
CA GLN A 99 8.61 3.63 -9.28
C GLN A 99 7.75 4.10 -8.11
N GLY A 100 7.48 3.23 -7.13
CA GLY A 100 6.73 3.57 -5.93
C GLY A 100 7.44 4.53 -4.97
N ASN A 101 8.74 4.77 -5.13
CA ASN A 101 9.44 5.83 -4.43
C ASN A 101 9.65 7.09 -5.28
N GLY A 102 9.23 7.08 -6.55
CA GLY A 102 9.37 8.17 -7.51
C GLY A 102 8.02 8.56 -8.12
N ALA A 103 7.84 8.31 -9.42
CA ALA A 103 6.67 8.77 -10.18
C ALA A 103 5.33 8.27 -9.63
N ASP A 104 5.32 7.07 -9.05
CA ASP A 104 4.11 6.43 -8.52
C ASP A 104 3.97 6.61 -7.00
N ALA A 105 4.78 7.47 -6.35
CA ALA A 105 4.79 7.58 -4.90
C ALA A 105 3.42 7.85 -4.26
N THR A 106 2.56 8.62 -4.92
CA THR A 106 1.19 8.89 -4.43
C THR A 106 0.34 7.62 -4.42
N LYS A 107 0.47 6.74 -5.43
CA LYS A 107 -0.25 5.46 -5.51
C LYS A 107 0.07 4.52 -4.36
N TRP A 108 1.26 4.64 -3.76
CA TRP A 108 1.70 3.83 -2.62
C TRP A 108 1.36 4.47 -1.27
N ASN A 109 1.48 5.80 -1.17
CA ASN A 109 1.41 6.49 0.13
C ASN A 109 0.03 7.11 0.44
N ASP A 110 -0.76 7.46 -0.57
CA ASP A 110 -2.01 8.18 -0.39
C ASP A 110 -3.23 7.25 -0.42
N PRO A 111 -4.38 7.70 0.12
CA PRO A 111 -5.67 7.06 -0.12
C PRO A 111 -5.94 6.90 -1.63
N ILE A 112 -6.61 5.81 -2.00
CA ILE A 112 -6.98 5.56 -3.39
C ILE A 112 -8.05 6.58 -3.80
N ASP A 113 -7.73 7.42 -4.78
CA ASP A 113 -8.70 8.33 -5.40
C ASP A 113 -9.49 7.60 -6.48
N THR A 114 -10.73 7.24 -6.12
CA THR A 114 -11.62 6.46 -6.98
C THR A 114 -12.14 7.25 -8.18
N LYS A 115 -11.97 8.59 -8.19
CA LYS A 115 -12.32 9.44 -9.33
C LYS A 115 -11.45 9.14 -10.54
N THR A 116 -10.21 8.71 -10.32
CA THR A 116 -9.25 8.37 -11.38
C THR A 116 -9.64 7.13 -12.17
N VAL A 117 -10.55 6.32 -11.64
CA VAL A 117 -11.03 5.05 -12.21
C VAL A 117 -12.54 5.02 -12.42
N MET A 118 -13.17 6.20 -12.52
CA MET A 118 -14.56 6.31 -12.92
C MET A 118 -14.75 5.83 -14.36
N THR A 119 -15.83 5.12 -14.60
CA THR A 119 -16.30 4.80 -15.96
C THR A 119 -16.80 6.07 -16.66
N SER A 120 -16.85 6.06 -18.00
CA SER A 120 -17.36 7.20 -18.77
C SER A 120 -18.77 7.63 -18.36
N GLN A 121 -19.62 6.67 -17.98
CA GLN A 121 -20.97 6.97 -17.49
C GLN A 121 -20.95 7.63 -16.10
N GLU A 122 -20.07 7.20 -15.19
CA GLU A 122 -19.93 7.80 -13.86
C GLU A 122 -19.36 9.22 -13.97
N VAL A 123 -18.41 9.46 -14.87
CA VAL A 123 -17.89 10.81 -15.16
C VAL A 123 -19.01 11.72 -15.65
N ALA A 124 -19.77 11.30 -16.66
CA ALA A 124 -20.89 12.09 -17.19
C ALA A 124 -21.95 12.40 -16.12
N ASN A 125 -22.26 11.41 -15.26
CA ASN A 125 -23.19 11.61 -14.15
C ASN A 125 -22.64 12.58 -13.10
N TYR A 126 -21.34 12.56 -12.82
CA TYR A 126 -20.71 13.45 -11.85
C TYR A 126 -20.70 14.90 -12.36
N GLU A 127 -20.29 15.11 -13.61
CA GLU A 127 -20.24 16.43 -14.26
C GLU A 127 -21.63 17.04 -14.46
N GLY A 128 -22.66 16.21 -14.66
CA GLY A 128 -24.05 16.65 -14.76
C GLY A 128 -24.65 17.22 -13.45
N ILE A 129 -24.00 17.03 -12.31
CA ILE A 129 -24.47 17.53 -11.02
C ILE A 129 -23.84 18.92 -10.75
N VAL A 130 -24.60 19.98 -11.03
CA VAL A 130 -24.06 21.36 -10.97
C VAL A 130 -24.02 21.95 -9.55
N ALA A 131 -25.05 21.70 -8.71
CA ALA A 131 -25.18 22.36 -7.40
C ALA A 131 -25.72 21.46 -6.27
N ASP A 132 -25.86 20.15 -6.51
CA ASP A 132 -26.33 19.19 -5.51
C ASP A 132 -25.15 18.38 -4.95
N GLU A 133 -24.53 18.91 -3.90
CA GLU A 133 -23.39 18.26 -3.23
C GLU A 133 -23.79 16.93 -2.58
N LEU A 134 -25.04 16.77 -2.13
CA LEU A 134 -25.52 15.51 -1.58
C LEU A 134 -25.62 14.41 -2.67
N ALA A 135 -26.04 14.78 -3.87
CA ALA A 135 -26.05 13.89 -5.02
C ALA A 135 -24.62 13.50 -5.44
N LYS A 136 -23.66 14.44 -5.42
CA LYS A 136 -22.24 14.14 -5.68
C LYS A 136 -21.67 13.16 -4.66
N ASP A 137 -21.88 13.42 -3.38
CA ASP A 137 -21.42 12.54 -2.28
C ASP A 137 -21.98 11.12 -2.44
N LYS A 138 -23.26 11.01 -2.82
CA LYS A 138 -23.91 9.71 -3.08
C LYS A 138 -23.27 8.98 -4.26
N LEU A 139 -22.98 9.70 -5.35
CA LEU A 139 -22.32 9.13 -6.52
C LEU A 139 -20.90 8.67 -6.18
N LEU A 140 -20.09 9.52 -5.55
CA LEU A 140 -18.73 9.20 -5.11
C LEU A 140 -18.71 7.99 -4.18
N LYS A 141 -19.67 7.90 -3.25
CA LYS A 141 -19.81 6.74 -2.36
C LYS A 141 -20.11 5.45 -3.12
N ASN A 142 -20.89 5.51 -4.21
CA ASN A 142 -21.19 4.34 -5.03
C ASN A 142 -19.97 3.92 -5.87
N VAL A 143 -19.26 4.87 -6.47
CA VAL A 143 -17.99 4.62 -7.17
C VAL A 143 -16.99 3.97 -6.22
N ALA A 144 -16.81 4.54 -5.03
CA ALA A 144 -15.89 3.98 -4.03
C ALA A 144 -16.27 2.56 -3.59
N ARG A 145 -17.56 2.24 -3.48
CA ARG A 145 -18.01 0.87 -3.18
C ARG A 145 -17.72 -0.10 -4.33
N ARG A 146 -17.88 0.33 -5.58
CA ARG A 146 -17.55 -0.49 -6.76
C ARG A 146 -16.05 -0.80 -6.76
N VAL A 147 -15.20 0.21 -6.65
CA VAL A 147 -13.74 0.06 -6.64
C VAL A 147 -13.28 -0.80 -5.46
N GLU A 148 -13.87 -0.62 -4.27
CA GLU A 148 -13.60 -1.50 -3.12
C GLU A 148 -13.91 -2.96 -3.43
N ASN A 149 -15.05 -3.26 -4.06
CA ASN A 149 -15.41 -4.63 -4.43
C ASN A 149 -14.44 -5.21 -5.46
N GLU A 150 -13.97 -4.41 -6.42
CA GLU A 150 -12.96 -4.82 -7.40
C GLU A 150 -11.63 -5.17 -6.73
N ILE A 151 -11.15 -4.33 -5.81
CA ILE A 151 -9.94 -4.60 -5.02
C ILE A 151 -10.10 -5.88 -4.19
N LEU A 152 -11.22 -6.04 -3.47
CA LEU A 152 -11.47 -7.23 -2.66
C LEU A 152 -11.57 -8.50 -3.51
N ALA A 153 -12.16 -8.42 -4.70
CA ALA A 153 -12.20 -9.54 -5.64
C ALA A 153 -10.81 -9.94 -6.13
N LEU A 154 -9.96 -8.96 -6.46
CA LEU A 154 -8.56 -9.18 -6.86
C LEU A 154 -7.74 -9.80 -5.72
N LEU A 155 -7.87 -9.29 -4.50
CA LEU A 155 -7.20 -9.85 -3.33
C LEU A 155 -7.65 -11.30 -3.10
N LYS A 156 -8.95 -11.58 -3.21
CA LYS A 156 -9.48 -12.94 -3.11
C LYS A 156 -8.93 -13.87 -4.20
N SER A 157 -8.81 -13.40 -5.45
CA SER A 157 -8.21 -14.22 -6.52
C SER A 157 -6.71 -14.48 -6.32
N ARG A 158 -6.03 -13.60 -5.58
CA ARG A 158 -4.64 -13.82 -5.11
C ARG A 158 -4.54 -14.72 -3.87
N GLY A 159 -5.67 -15.24 -3.36
CA GLY A 159 -5.70 -16.11 -2.18
C GLY A 159 -5.64 -15.37 -0.85
N VAL A 160 -5.78 -14.04 -0.83
CA VAL A 160 -5.75 -13.25 0.41
C VAL A 160 -6.98 -13.59 1.27
N THR A 161 -6.73 -14.01 2.51
CA THR A 161 -7.77 -14.27 3.52
C THR A 161 -7.77 -13.20 4.61
N GLU A 162 -7.00 -12.14 4.41
CA GLU A 162 -6.77 -11.14 5.42
C GLU A 162 -7.98 -10.23 5.67
N GLU A 163 -8.27 -9.89 6.93
CA GLU A 163 -9.38 -8.97 7.21
C GLU A 163 -9.00 -7.57 6.73
N ILE A 164 -9.67 -7.12 5.67
CA ILE A 164 -9.55 -5.79 5.07
C ILE A 164 -10.81 -4.99 5.37
N ARG A 165 -10.66 -3.86 6.06
CA ARG A 165 -11.76 -2.97 6.41
C ARG A 165 -11.46 -1.54 6.01
N PHE A 166 -12.04 -1.11 4.90
CA PHE A 166 -11.98 0.28 4.46
C PHE A 166 -12.76 1.22 5.38
N ASN A 167 -12.31 2.47 5.48
CA ASN A 167 -12.97 3.51 6.24
C ASN A 167 -14.22 4.02 5.50
N PRO A 168 -15.44 3.75 6.01
CA PRO A 168 -16.68 4.14 5.32
C PRO A 168 -16.88 5.66 5.23
N LYS A 169 -16.20 6.45 6.07
CA LYS A 169 -16.29 7.92 6.06
C LYS A 169 -15.60 8.56 4.86
N LEU A 170 -14.58 7.91 4.30
CA LEU A 170 -13.81 8.45 3.16
C LEU A 170 -14.54 8.28 1.83
N LYS A 171 -15.47 7.31 1.76
CA LYS A 171 -16.19 6.98 0.53
C LYS A 171 -17.00 8.15 -0.04
N THR A 172 -17.55 9.02 0.81
CA THR A 172 -18.32 10.20 0.36
C THR A 172 -17.44 11.20 -0.38
N SER A 173 -16.14 11.24 -0.07
CA SER A 173 -15.17 12.08 -0.78
C SER A 173 -14.54 11.39 -2.00
N GLY A 174 -14.96 10.17 -2.32
CA GLY A 174 -14.39 9.37 -3.41
C GLY A 174 -13.04 8.73 -3.06
N LEU A 175 -12.73 8.59 -1.77
CA LEU A 175 -11.47 8.03 -1.30
C LEU A 175 -11.67 6.66 -0.66
N LEU A 176 -10.71 5.76 -0.85
CA LEU A 176 -10.59 4.50 -0.12
C LEU A 176 -9.26 4.46 0.63
N ASP A 177 -9.34 4.22 1.94
CA ASP A 177 -8.19 3.90 2.77
C ASP A 177 -8.63 2.99 3.91
N LEU A 178 -7.66 2.34 4.54
CA LEU A 178 -7.90 1.49 5.71
C LEU A 178 -8.15 2.34 6.97
N LYS A 179 -8.74 1.71 7.99
CA LYS A 179 -8.95 2.33 9.30
C LYS A 179 -7.69 2.32 10.16
#